data_AF-A0A924LYH9-F1
#
_entry.id   AF-A0A924LYH9-F1
#
_cell.length_a   1.000
_cell.length_b   1.000
_cell.length_c   1.000
_cell.angle_alpha   90.00
_cell.angle_beta   90.00
_cell.angle_gamma   90.00
#
_symmetry.space_group_name_H-M   'P 1'
#
loop_
_entity.id
_entity.type
_entity.pdbx_description
1 polymer ?
#
loop_
_entity_poly.entity_id
_entity_poly.type
_entity_poly.pdbx_seq_one_letter_code
_entity_poly.pdbx_strand_id
1 'polypeptide(L)'
;MSAPKKSVASRPIASSAATGAVAHFGTSSREVVNCRGCGRTLLMGERSTGFFTVRGEGPFDVCELCVPKAGRFGLRPTPSDPDELVRQRKRSGAGRTLNLLGNVRDRFTDSKRTPRIRELASTPVGAAAVPVALAAFNESEHARMLAGLQRTLGEPRASVVPRSPTDREVIVTVAWEIVWYQFRISPDGSIAHERGTYLTDLPARWQHWNCRALPSGRVSPPDIQPASQHYDTGITS
;
A
#
# COMPACT_ATOMS: atom_id res chain seq x y z
N MET A 1 55.30 -41.31 43.63
CA MET A 1 54.46 -41.24 44.84
C MET A 1 54.06 -39.80 45.05
N SER A 2 52.76 -39.55 45.04
CA SER A 2 52.10 -38.24 45.11
C SER A 2 52.38 -37.51 46.42
N ALA A 3 52.55 -36.20 46.35
CA ALA A 3 52.20 -35.27 47.43
C ALA A 3 51.83 -33.89 46.84
N PRO A 4 50.95 -33.14 47.52
CA PRO A 4 49.99 -32.25 46.88
C PRO A 4 50.37 -30.77 47.03
N LYS A 5 49.88 -29.89 46.15
CA LYS A 5 49.77 -28.46 46.46
C LYS A 5 48.43 -27.88 46.03
N LYS A 6 47.77 -27.33 47.05
CA LYS A 6 46.51 -26.58 47.04
C LYS A 6 46.70 -25.21 46.37
N SER A 7 45.62 -24.75 45.74
CA SER A 7 45.01 -23.40 45.82
C SER A 7 45.93 -22.19 46.05
N VAL A 8 45.82 -21.16 45.20
CA VAL A 8 45.37 -19.80 45.60
C VAL A 8 45.00 -18.99 44.33
N ALA A 9 44.03 -18.11 44.53
CA ALA A 9 43.21 -17.34 43.60
C ALA A 9 43.91 -16.34 42.65
N SER A 10 43.18 -15.93 41.60
CA SER A 10 43.11 -14.54 41.11
C SER A 10 41.88 -14.34 40.21
N ARG A 11 41.04 -13.35 40.54
CA ARG A 11 39.88 -12.87 39.78
C ARG A 11 40.31 -11.78 38.76
N PRO A 12 39.43 -11.40 37.81
CA PRO A 12 39.82 -11.11 36.43
C PRO A 12 40.14 -9.63 36.18
N ILE A 13 40.86 -9.37 35.09
CA ILE A 13 40.94 -8.05 34.46
C ILE A 13 40.55 -8.22 32.99
N ALA A 14 39.55 -7.44 32.59
CA ALA A 14 39.02 -7.33 31.26
C ALA A 14 40.11 -6.94 30.25
N SER A 15 40.03 -7.50 29.05
CA SER A 15 40.63 -6.85 27.88
C SER A 15 39.65 -6.90 26.72
N SER A 16 39.21 -5.70 26.37
CA SER A 16 38.40 -5.36 25.22
C SER A 16 39.20 -5.66 23.95
N ALA A 17 38.71 -6.57 23.11
CA ALA A 17 39.18 -6.76 21.75
C ALA A 17 38.06 -6.36 20.79
N ALA A 18 38.07 -5.07 20.42
CA ALA A 18 37.32 -4.57 19.28
C ALA A 18 37.82 -5.31 18.03
N THR A 19 37.03 -6.29 17.57
CA THR A 19 37.26 -6.89 16.26
C THR A 19 36.43 -6.11 15.27
N GLY A 20 37.10 -5.22 14.54
CA GLY A 20 36.51 -4.46 13.45
C GLY A 20 35.95 -5.42 12.40
N ALA A 21 34.64 -5.37 12.19
CA ALA A 21 34.02 -6.04 11.07
C ALA A 21 34.44 -5.33 9.78
N VAL A 22 35.38 -5.95 9.10
CA VAL A 22 35.79 -5.67 7.73
C VAL A 22 34.56 -5.54 6.84
N ALA A 23 34.40 -4.37 6.23
CA ALA A 23 33.46 -4.17 5.14
C ALA A 23 33.94 -5.02 3.96
N HIS A 24 33.27 -6.14 3.72
CA HIS A 24 33.46 -6.92 2.50
C HIS A 24 32.97 -6.10 1.31
N PHE A 25 33.89 -5.36 0.67
CA PHE A 25 33.73 -4.91 -0.70
C PHE A 25 33.92 -6.11 -1.62
N GLY A 26 32.85 -6.88 -1.82
CA GLY A 26 32.79 -7.93 -2.84
C GLY A 26 32.58 -7.32 -4.22
N THR A 27 33.48 -7.60 -5.15
CA THR A 27 33.45 -7.14 -6.54
C THR A 27 32.58 -8.06 -7.42
N SER A 28 31.63 -7.46 -8.15
CA SER A 28 31.08 -7.82 -9.47
C SER A 28 30.54 -9.25 -9.76
N SER A 29 29.22 -9.38 -9.79
CA SER A 29 28.47 -10.06 -10.87
C SER A 29 27.05 -9.46 -10.90
N ARG A 30 26.47 -9.25 -12.09
CA ARG A 30 25.16 -8.58 -12.28
C ARG A 30 24.01 -9.43 -11.73
N GLU A 31 23.84 -9.45 -10.42
CA GLU A 31 22.63 -10.00 -9.80
C GLU A 31 21.52 -8.95 -9.94
N VAL A 32 20.45 -9.34 -10.63
CA VAL A 32 19.25 -8.51 -10.78
C VAL A 32 18.58 -8.40 -9.42
N VAL A 33 18.88 -7.35 -8.67
CA VAL A 33 18.28 -7.11 -7.36
C VAL A 33 16.85 -6.64 -7.56
N ASN A 34 15.86 -7.37 -7.06
CA ASN A 34 14.46 -7.00 -7.13
C ASN A 34 13.98 -6.49 -5.76
N CYS A 35 13.30 -5.35 -5.76
CA CYS A 35 12.67 -4.82 -4.56
C CYS A 35 11.62 -5.82 -4.04
N ARG A 36 11.76 -6.27 -2.80
CA ARG A 36 10.82 -7.20 -2.16
C ARG A 36 9.43 -6.59 -1.94
N GLY A 37 9.32 -5.26 -1.88
CA GLY A 37 8.04 -4.56 -1.66
C GLY A 37 7.20 -4.42 -2.93
N CYS A 38 7.80 -3.97 -4.04
CA CYS A 38 7.07 -3.70 -5.30
C CYS A 38 7.44 -4.64 -6.45
N GLY A 39 8.43 -5.51 -6.29
CA GLY A 39 8.87 -6.46 -7.33
C GLY A 39 9.71 -5.85 -8.46
N ARG A 40 9.94 -4.53 -8.46
CA ARG A 40 10.73 -3.86 -9.50
C ARG A 40 12.21 -4.19 -9.35
N THR A 41 12.90 -4.39 -10.47
CA THR A 41 14.35 -4.43 -10.55
C THR A 41 14.97 -3.09 -10.14
N LEU A 42 15.89 -3.13 -9.18
CA LEU A 42 16.67 -1.98 -8.76
C LEU A 42 17.75 -1.69 -9.80
N LEU A 43 17.80 -0.45 -10.26
CA LEU A 43 18.80 -0.02 -11.23
C LEU A 43 20.14 0.27 -10.55
N MET A 44 21.22 0.26 -11.34
CA MET A 44 22.54 0.66 -10.86
C MET A 44 22.48 2.10 -10.31
N GLY A 45 22.86 2.28 -9.04
CA GLY A 45 22.82 3.56 -8.34
C GLY A 45 21.52 3.86 -7.59
N GLU A 46 20.50 3.00 -7.70
CA GLU A 46 19.32 3.08 -6.83
C GLU A 46 19.69 2.63 -5.41
N ARG A 47 19.24 3.41 -4.42
CA ARG A 47 19.49 3.11 -3.01
C ARG A 47 18.53 2.02 -2.54
N SER A 48 19.08 0.92 -2.03
CA SER A 48 18.33 -0.14 -1.36
C SER A 48 18.58 -0.14 0.14
N THR A 49 17.56 -0.55 0.88
CA THR A 49 17.64 -0.79 2.33
C THR A 49 17.26 -2.23 2.60
N GLY A 50 18.05 -2.93 3.41
CA GLY A 50 17.78 -4.32 3.80
C GLY A 50 16.67 -4.42 4.84
N PHE A 51 15.73 -5.34 4.63
CA PHE A 51 14.65 -5.67 5.56
C PHE A 51 14.53 -7.18 5.76
N PHE A 52 13.93 -7.58 6.88
CA PHE A 52 13.65 -8.98 7.21
C PHE A 52 12.16 -9.21 7.25
N THR A 53 11.70 -10.44 7.00
CA THR A 53 10.32 -10.81 7.24
C THR A 53 10.01 -10.83 8.72
N VAL A 54 8.72 -10.83 9.08
CA VAL A 54 8.28 -11.05 10.48
C VAL A 54 8.78 -12.37 11.09
N ARG A 55 9.18 -13.35 10.26
CA ARG A 55 9.77 -14.62 10.70
C ARG A 55 11.30 -14.58 10.82
N GLY A 56 11.92 -13.43 10.53
CA GLY A 56 13.37 -13.24 10.59
C GLY A 56 14.13 -13.63 9.32
N GLU A 57 13.43 -13.93 8.21
CA GLU A 57 14.08 -14.27 6.94
C GLU A 57 14.61 -12.99 6.25
N GLY A 58 15.80 -13.04 5.67
CA GLY A 58 16.42 -11.89 4.99
C GLY A 58 17.95 -11.84 5.16
N PRO A 59 18.60 -10.73 4.81
CA PRO A 59 18.01 -9.45 4.38
C PRO A 59 17.47 -9.48 2.94
N PHE A 60 16.35 -8.79 2.72
CA PHE A 60 15.75 -8.53 1.42
C PHE A 60 15.89 -7.06 1.06
N ASP A 61 16.24 -6.77 -0.20
CA ASP A 61 16.35 -5.40 -0.69
C ASP A 61 15.00 -4.72 -0.90
N VAL A 62 14.88 -3.48 -0.43
CA VAL A 62 13.70 -2.63 -0.58
C VAL A 62 14.13 -1.26 -1.10
N CYS A 63 13.51 -0.79 -2.19
CA CYS A 63 13.80 0.55 -2.74
C CYS A 63 13.34 1.67 -1.79
N GLU A 64 13.94 2.86 -1.92
CA GLU A 64 13.61 4.04 -1.09
C GLU A 64 12.11 4.38 -1.05
N LEU A 65 11.39 4.15 -2.15
CA LEU A 65 9.94 4.41 -2.22
C LEU A 65 9.11 3.42 -1.39
N CYS A 66 9.62 2.20 -1.20
CA CYS A 66 8.94 1.15 -0.43
C CYS A 66 9.35 1.15 1.04
N VAL A 67 10.48 1.78 1.41
CA VAL A 67 10.95 1.87 2.81
C VAL A 67 9.85 2.35 3.78
N PRO A 68 9.10 3.46 3.52
CA PRO A 68 8.05 3.91 4.45
C PRO A 68 6.85 2.97 4.55
N LYS A 69 6.71 2.03 3.59
CA LYS A 69 5.59 1.10 3.46
C LYS A 69 5.98 -0.35 3.75
N ALA A 70 7.24 -0.62 4.11
CA ALA A 70 7.80 -1.96 4.29
C ALA A 70 6.96 -2.86 5.22
N GLY A 71 6.42 -2.30 6.31
CA GLY A 71 5.58 -3.03 7.25
C GLY A 71 4.30 -3.64 6.64
N ARG A 72 3.76 -3.05 5.56
CA ARG A 72 2.59 -3.60 4.85
C ARG A 72 2.91 -4.89 4.10
N PHE A 73 4.18 -5.07 3.73
CA PHE A 73 4.68 -6.27 3.06
C PHE A 73 5.21 -7.31 4.05
N GLY A 74 4.94 -7.14 5.35
CA GLY A 74 5.45 -8.02 6.40
C GLY A 74 6.97 -7.88 6.61
N LEU A 75 7.55 -6.75 6.22
CA LEU A 75 8.98 -6.47 6.33
C LEU A 75 9.29 -5.54 7.51
N ARG A 76 10.35 -5.83 8.26
CA ARG A 76 10.83 -5.03 9.41
C ARG A 76 12.34 -4.76 9.30
N PRO A 77 12.80 -3.57 9.73
CA PRO A 77 14.23 -3.26 9.79
C PRO A 77 14.86 -4.02 10.95
N THR A 78 15.72 -5.00 10.63
CA THR A 78 16.49 -5.88 11.55
C THR A 78 15.68 -6.67 12.60
N PRO A 79 16.00 -7.95 12.88
CA PRO A 79 15.45 -8.64 14.03
C PRO A 79 15.98 -8.01 15.33
N SER A 80 15.16 -7.16 15.95
CA SER A 80 15.21 -6.73 17.36
C SER A 80 16.60 -6.48 17.96
N ASP A 81 17.19 -5.31 17.69
CA ASP A 81 18.25 -4.75 18.52
C ASP A 81 17.71 -3.54 19.33
N PRO A 82 17.71 -3.57 20.67
CA PRO A 82 17.15 -2.52 21.52
C PRO A 82 17.85 -1.15 21.46
N ASP A 83 18.97 -1.00 20.73
CA ASP A 83 19.78 0.23 20.73
C ASP A 83 19.34 1.33 19.74
N GLU A 84 18.32 1.09 18.90
CA GLU A 84 17.85 2.08 17.90
C GLU A 84 17.03 3.22 18.53
N LEU A 85 16.26 2.93 19.60
CA LEU A 85 15.40 3.92 20.27
C LEU A 85 16.20 5.08 20.91
N VAL A 86 17.47 4.85 21.25
CA VAL A 86 18.36 5.86 21.84
C VAL A 86 18.86 6.85 20.79
N ARG A 87 19.03 6.44 19.53
CA ARG A 87 19.53 7.31 18.46
C ARG A 87 18.45 8.24 17.89
N GLN A 88 17.19 7.81 17.88
CA GLN A 88 16.09 8.61 17.36
C GLN A 88 15.74 9.81 18.25
N ARG A 89 15.96 9.71 19.57
CA ARG A 89 15.72 10.81 20.53
C ARG A 89 16.79 11.90 20.51
N LYS A 90 17.99 11.62 19.98
CA LYS A 90 19.11 12.58 19.93
C LYS A 90 19.11 13.51 18.71
N ARG A 91 18.34 13.22 17.65
CA ARG A 91 18.27 14.08 16.45
C ARG A 91 17.12 15.09 16.45
N SER A 92 16.14 14.94 17.34
CA SER A 92 14.98 15.82 17.46
C SER A 92 15.14 16.92 18.51
N GLY A 93 16.33 17.09 19.09
CA GLY A 93 16.62 18.02 20.18
C GLY A 93 17.84 18.90 19.95
N ALA A 94 17.96 19.57 18.80
CA ALA A 94 18.90 20.69 18.62
C ALA A 94 18.46 21.57 17.45
N GLY A 95 17.82 22.70 17.74
CA GLY A 95 17.41 23.68 16.73
C GLY A 95 16.26 24.59 17.16
N ARG A 96 16.37 25.23 18.34
CA ARG A 96 15.56 26.41 18.66
C ARG A 96 16.35 27.64 18.22
N THR A 97 16.00 28.23 17.09
CA THR A 97 16.31 29.63 16.79
C THR A 97 15.02 30.31 16.35
N LEU A 98 14.73 31.43 17.01
CA LEU A 98 13.59 32.32 16.80
C LEU A 98 13.36 32.60 15.31
N ASN A 99 12.11 32.45 14.86
CA ASN A 99 11.52 33.31 13.85
C ASN A 99 10.08 33.61 14.29
N LEU A 100 9.88 34.84 14.77
CA LEU A 100 8.57 35.48 14.81
C LEU A 100 8.19 35.83 13.36
N LEU A 101 6.99 35.41 12.96
CA LEU A 101 6.04 36.01 11.99
C LEU A 101 5.39 34.93 11.12
N GLY A 102 4.06 34.92 11.16
CA GLY A 102 3.25 34.65 9.98
C GLY A 102 2.97 33.18 9.63
N ASN A 103 1.71 32.81 9.87
CA ASN A 103 0.78 32.21 8.91
C ASN A 103 0.20 30.84 9.26
N VAL A 104 -1.10 30.91 9.54
CA VAL A 104 -2.16 29.98 9.18
C VAL A 104 -1.73 28.99 8.09
N ARG A 105 -1.48 27.74 8.50
CA ARG A 105 -1.79 26.55 7.70
C ARG A 105 -1.69 25.28 8.54
N ASP A 106 -2.56 25.17 9.54
CA ASP A 106 -2.84 23.87 10.14
C ASP A 106 -3.84 23.14 9.22
N ARG A 107 -3.31 22.35 8.28
CA ARG A 107 -4.15 21.46 7.46
C ARG A 107 -3.55 20.10 7.16
N PHE A 108 -2.44 19.73 7.77
CA PHE A 108 -1.84 18.42 7.52
C PHE A 108 -1.15 17.91 8.78
N THR A 109 -1.87 17.15 9.59
CA THR A 109 -1.44 15.85 10.15
C THR A 109 -2.62 15.18 10.89
N ASP A 110 -3.71 14.86 10.19
CA ASP A 110 -4.55 13.75 10.65
C ASP A 110 -3.94 12.44 10.13
N SER A 111 -2.83 12.05 10.73
CA SER A 111 -2.21 10.75 10.50
C SER A 111 -2.64 9.82 11.64
N LYS A 112 -3.45 8.83 11.26
CA LYS A 112 -3.85 7.66 12.07
C LYS A 112 -4.85 7.93 13.21
N ARG A 113 -6.04 8.43 12.88
CA ARG A 113 -7.18 8.16 13.74
C ARG A 113 -7.58 6.68 13.59
N THR A 114 -7.27 5.85 14.58
CA THR A 114 -7.94 4.54 14.69
C THR A 114 -9.44 4.81 14.82
N PRO A 115 -10.27 4.31 13.89
CA PRO A 115 -11.70 4.58 13.95
C PRO A 115 -12.26 4.04 15.27
N ARG A 116 -13.09 4.84 15.95
CA ARG A 116 -13.80 4.35 17.13
C ARG A 116 -14.73 3.22 16.70
N ILE A 117 -15.03 2.24 17.58
CA ILE A 117 -15.87 1.07 17.24
C ILE A 117 -17.20 1.48 16.55
N ARG A 118 -17.79 2.62 16.97
CA ARG A 118 -19.00 3.19 16.37
C ARG A 118 -18.81 3.71 14.92
N GLU A 119 -17.62 4.20 14.60
CA GLU A 119 -17.22 4.73 13.29
C GLU A 119 -16.95 3.59 12.27
N LEU A 120 -16.37 2.48 12.74
CA LEU A 120 -16.31 1.22 11.97
C LEU A 120 -17.70 0.65 11.68
N ALA A 121 -18.64 0.77 12.61
CA ALA A 121 -20.01 0.29 12.44
C ALA A 121 -20.82 1.12 11.43
N SER A 122 -20.52 2.41 11.30
CA SER A 122 -21.12 3.29 10.28
C SER A 122 -20.47 3.18 8.89
N THR A 123 -19.36 2.47 8.77
CA THR A 123 -18.72 2.29 7.46
C THR A 123 -19.51 1.28 6.63
N PRO A 124 -19.99 1.65 5.43
CA PRO A 124 -20.81 0.77 4.62
C PRO A 124 -20.03 -0.48 4.18
N VAL A 125 -20.75 -1.59 4.06
CA VAL A 125 -20.24 -2.91 3.64
C VAL A 125 -20.96 -3.40 2.39
N GLY A 126 -20.34 -4.31 1.66
CA GLY A 126 -20.96 -4.97 0.52
C GLY A 126 -21.45 -3.96 -0.52
N ALA A 127 -22.68 -4.14 -1.01
CA ALA A 127 -23.28 -3.27 -2.00
C ALA A 127 -23.43 -1.81 -1.53
N ALA A 128 -23.63 -1.58 -0.22
CA ALA A 128 -23.75 -0.23 0.33
C ALA A 128 -22.41 0.54 0.27
N ALA A 129 -21.28 -0.14 0.16
CA ALA A 129 -19.96 0.49 0.02
C ALA A 129 -19.70 1.05 -1.39
N VAL A 130 -20.46 0.57 -2.40
CA VAL A 130 -20.23 0.90 -3.81
C VAL A 130 -20.32 2.41 -4.09
N PRO A 131 -21.36 3.16 -3.67
CA PRO A 131 -21.44 4.59 -3.96
C PRO A 131 -20.29 5.39 -3.34
N VAL A 132 -19.88 5.04 -2.12
CA VAL A 132 -18.79 5.71 -1.39
C VAL A 132 -17.46 5.44 -2.06
N ALA A 133 -17.18 4.18 -2.40
CA ALA A 133 -15.94 3.82 -3.10
C ALA A 133 -15.88 4.41 -4.50
N LEU A 134 -17.00 4.48 -5.21
CA LEU A 134 -17.08 5.06 -6.55
C LEU A 134 -16.85 6.58 -6.54
N ALA A 135 -17.36 7.27 -5.51
CA ALA A 135 -17.06 8.68 -5.30
C ALA A 135 -15.56 8.90 -5.07
N ALA A 136 -14.95 8.13 -4.17
CA ALA A 136 -13.51 8.19 -3.90
C ALA A 136 -12.66 7.87 -5.15
N PHE A 137 -13.06 6.88 -5.95
CA PHE A 137 -12.41 6.56 -7.21
C PHE A 137 -12.48 7.73 -8.20
N ASN A 138 -13.66 8.32 -8.38
CA ASN A 138 -13.90 9.40 -9.33
C ASN A 138 -13.17 10.70 -8.99
N GLU A 139 -12.87 10.94 -7.72
CA GLU A 139 -12.08 12.08 -7.25
C GLU A 139 -10.56 11.83 -7.29
N SER A 140 -10.14 10.58 -7.51
CA SER A 140 -8.73 10.19 -7.52
C SER A 140 -8.01 10.52 -8.84
N GLU A 141 -6.69 10.46 -8.81
CA GLU A 141 -5.85 10.56 -10.02
C GLU A 141 -6.12 9.44 -11.05
N HIS A 142 -6.64 8.29 -10.60
CA HIS A 142 -6.93 7.16 -11.47
C HIS A 142 -8.01 7.47 -12.48
N ALA A 143 -8.99 8.32 -12.15
CA ALA A 143 -9.98 8.79 -13.13
C ALA A 143 -9.30 9.56 -14.27
N ARG A 144 -8.34 10.45 -13.99
CA ARG A 144 -7.59 11.16 -15.06
C ARG A 144 -6.72 10.21 -15.89
N MET A 145 -6.12 9.21 -15.25
CA MET A 145 -5.36 8.15 -15.94
C MET A 145 -6.27 7.37 -16.90
N LEU A 146 -7.45 6.95 -16.46
CA LEU A 146 -8.44 6.28 -17.30
C LEU A 146 -8.86 7.15 -18.49
N ALA A 147 -9.08 8.45 -18.28
CA ALA A 147 -9.38 9.38 -19.37
C ALA A 147 -8.27 9.41 -20.43
N GLY A 148 -7.01 9.32 -20.00
CA GLY A 148 -5.86 9.21 -20.90
C GLY A 148 -5.87 7.92 -21.71
N LEU A 149 -6.08 6.78 -21.05
CA LEU A 149 -6.13 5.46 -21.67
C LEU A 149 -7.30 5.32 -22.65
N GLN A 150 -8.46 5.86 -22.31
CA GLN A 150 -9.65 5.81 -23.18
C GLN A 150 -9.45 6.55 -24.50
N ARG A 151 -8.66 7.64 -24.51
CA ARG A 151 -8.34 8.36 -25.76
C ARG A 151 -7.50 7.53 -26.73
N THR A 152 -6.67 6.62 -26.22
CA THR A 152 -5.77 5.80 -27.05
C THR A 152 -6.33 4.42 -27.34
N LEU A 153 -7.05 3.82 -26.39
CA LEU A 153 -7.55 2.44 -26.47
C LEU A 153 -9.04 2.35 -26.79
N GLY A 154 -9.76 3.47 -26.84
CA GLY A 154 -11.21 3.51 -27.08
C GLY A 154 -12.03 3.25 -25.81
N GLU A 155 -13.32 2.97 -25.98
CA GLU A 155 -14.25 2.77 -24.86
C GLU A 155 -13.99 1.44 -24.12
N PRO A 156 -13.72 1.47 -22.80
CA PRO A 156 -13.56 0.25 -22.03
C PRO A 156 -14.88 -0.31 -21.54
N ARG A 157 -14.86 -1.60 -21.20
CA ARG A 157 -15.88 -2.23 -20.35
C ARG A 157 -15.53 -1.95 -18.89
N ALA A 158 -16.52 -1.60 -18.07
CA ALA A 158 -16.30 -1.31 -16.65
C ALA A 158 -17.22 -2.17 -15.76
N SER A 159 -16.64 -2.66 -14.66
CA SER A 159 -17.36 -3.40 -13.62
C SER A 159 -17.04 -2.81 -12.26
N VAL A 160 -18.05 -2.62 -11.42
CA VAL A 160 -17.90 -2.19 -10.04
C VAL A 160 -18.66 -3.15 -9.15
N VAL A 161 -17.92 -3.87 -8.30
CA VAL A 161 -18.48 -4.89 -7.42
C VAL A 161 -17.82 -4.86 -6.04
N PRO A 162 -18.56 -5.12 -4.96
CA PRO A 162 -17.95 -5.34 -3.64
C PRO A 162 -16.99 -6.51 -3.68
N ARG A 163 -15.88 -6.45 -2.95
CA ARG A 163 -14.92 -7.56 -2.85
C ARG A 163 -15.57 -8.81 -2.23
N SER A 164 -16.49 -8.64 -1.31
CA SER A 164 -17.31 -9.67 -0.67
C SER A 164 -18.60 -9.00 -0.15
N PRO A 165 -19.71 -9.73 0.06
CA PRO A 165 -20.92 -9.18 0.67
C PRO A 165 -20.71 -8.50 2.04
N THR A 166 -19.66 -8.90 2.76
CA THR A 166 -19.32 -8.38 4.10
C THR A 166 -18.10 -7.46 4.12
N ASP A 167 -17.35 -7.40 3.02
CA ASP A 167 -16.16 -6.54 2.94
C ASP A 167 -16.56 -5.08 2.74
N ARG A 168 -15.68 -4.18 3.16
CA ARG A 168 -15.78 -2.73 2.92
C ARG A 168 -15.02 -2.29 1.68
N GLU A 169 -14.29 -3.22 1.06
CA GLU A 169 -13.52 -2.94 -0.14
C GLU A 169 -14.39 -3.14 -1.38
N VAL A 170 -14.22 -2.25 -2.34
CA VAL A 170 -14.90 -2.32 -3.64
C VAL A 170 -13.85 -2.46 -4.73
N ILE A 171 -14.15 -3.30 -5.70
CA ILE A 171 -13.32 -3.56 -6.86
C ILE A 171 -13.94 -2.82 -8.05
N VAL A 172 -13.16 -1.92 -8.65
CA VAL A 172 -13.46 -1.31 -9.95
C VAL A 172 -12.54 -1.96 -10.97
N THR A 173 -13.10 -2.63 -11.96
CA THR A 173 -12.38 -3.21 -13.09
C THR A 173 -12.68 -2.39 -14.34
N VAL A 174 -11.65 -2.05 -15.09
CA VAL A 174 -11.75 -1.39 -16.39
C VAL A 174 -10.93 -2.19 -17.40
N ALA A 175 -11.56 -2.63 -18.48
CA ALA A 175 -10.95 -3.56 -19.42
C ALA A 175 -11.17 -3.16 -20.88
N TRP A 176 -10.13 -3.36 -21.66
CA TRP A 176 -10.11 -3.42 -23.11
C TRP A 176 -9.77 -4.85 -23.55
N GLU A 177 -9.86 -5.12 -24.85
CA GLU A 177 -9.55 -6.45 -25.42
C GLU A 177 -8.12 -6.93 -25.12
N ILE A 178 -7.17 -6.01 -24.89
CA ILE A 178 -5.74 -6.31 -24.75
C ILE A 178 -5.15 -6.03 -23.36
N VAL A 179 -5.89 -5.35 -22.50
CA VAL A 179 -5.39 -4.93 -21.18
C VAL A 179 -6.57 -4.67 -20.26
N TRP A 180 -6.40 -5.01 -18.99
CA TRP A 180 -7.32 -4.64 -17.94
C TRP A 180 -6.60 -4.02 -16.75
N TYR A 181 -7.32 -3.18 -16.02
CA TYR A 181 -6.91 -2.53 -14.79
C TYR A 181 -7.93 -2.84 -13.70
N GLN A 182 -7.44 -3.19 -12.52
CA GLN A 182 -8.28 -3.36 -11.34
C GLN A 182 -7.85 -2.38 -10.25
N PHE A 183 -8.82 -1.70 -9.67
CA PHE A 183 -8.65 -0.78 -8.56
C PHE A 183 -9.41 -1.30 -7.36
N ARG A 184 -8.68 -1.56 -6.28
CA ARG A 184 -9.25 -1.94 -4.99
C ARG A 184 -9.31 -0.70 -4.10
N ILE A 185 -10.52 -0.24 -3.84
CA ILE A 185 -10.80 0.93 -3.03
C ILE A 185 -11.15 0.48 -1.62
N SER A 186 -10.35 0.93 -0.67
CA SER A 186 -10.54 0.72 0.76
C SER A 186 -11.49 1.78 1.35
N PRO A 187 -12.12 1.52 2.50
CA PRO A 187 -13.00 2.49 3.15
C PRO A 187 -12.30 3.76 3.63
N ASP A 188 -10.98 3.74 3.80
CA ASP A 188 -10.16 4.92 4.13
C ASP A 188 -9.83 5.78 2.91
N GLY A 189 -10.37 5.45 1.74
CA GLY A 189 -10.12 6.13 0.47
C GLY A 189 -8.79 5.72 -0.20
N SER A 190 -8.02 4.81 0.39
CA SER A 190 -6.82 4.30 -0.25
C SER A 190 -7.16 3.42 -1.46
N ILE A 191 -6.46 3.62 -2.57
CA ILE A 191 -6.67 2.87 -3.81
C ILE A 191 -5.39 2.11 -4.14
N ALA A 192 -5.48 0.78 -4.14
CA ALA A 192 -4.46 -0.09 -4.71
C ALA A 192 -4.88 -0.44 -6.14
N HIS A 193 -3.91 -0.57 -7.05
CA HIS A 193 -4.21 -0.97 -8.43
C HIS A 193 -3.28 -2.08 -8.92
N GLU A 194 -3.80 -2.87 -9.84
CA GLU A 194 -3.07 -3.88 -10.60
C GLU A 194 -3.51 -3.83 -12.07
N ARG A 195 -2.73 -4.47 -12.94
CA ARG A 195 -3.04 -4.58 -14.36
C ARG A 195 -2.71 -5.98 -14.86
N GLY A 196 -3.43 -6.43 -15.88
CA GLY A 196 -3.13 -7.65 -16.60
C GLY A 196 -3.45 -7.52 -18.09
N THR A 197 -3.20 -8.59 -18.83
CA THR A 197 -3.30 -8.59 -20.30
C THR A 197 -4.50 -9.40 -20.76
N TYR A 198 -4.67 -10.62 -20.25
CA TYR A 198 -5.78 -11.48 -20.67
C TYR A 198 -6.97 -11.31 -19.75
N LEU A 199 -8.13 -11.05 -20.34
CA LEU A 199 -9.38 -10.92 -19.60
C LEU A 199 -9.78 -12.23 -18.91
N THR A 200 -9.34 -13.38 -19.45
CA THR A 200 -9.54 -14.71 -18.85
C THR A 200 -8.80 -14.90 -17.53
N ASP A 201 -7.73 -14.14 -17.28
CA ASP A 201 -7.02 -14.17 -15.99
C ASP A 201 -7.86 -13.51 -14.88
N LEU A 202 -8.88 -12.73 -15.27
CA LEU A 202 -9.76 -12.05 -14.34
C LEU A 202 -10.91 -12.98 -13.93
N PRO A 203 -11.09 -13.29 -12.64
CA PRO A 203 -12.28 -13.98 -12.14
C PRO A 203 -13.59 -13.41 -12.70
N ALA A 204 -14.51 -14.29 -13.11
CA ALA A 204 -15.76 -13.93 -13.78
C ALA A 204 -16.61 -12.90 -13.00
N ARG A 205 -16.55 -12.94 -11.66
CA ARG A 205 -17.23 -11.97 -10.77
C ARG A 205 -16.81 -10.52 -10.97
N TRP A 206 -15.61 -10.26 -11.50
CA TRP A 206 -15.09 -8.92 -11.79
C TRP A 206 -15.33 -8.50 -13.25
N GLN A 207 -15.94 -9.40 -14.04
CA GLN A 207 -16.36 -9.17 -15.42
C GLN A 207 -17.87 -8.93 -15.51
N HIS A 208 -18.52 -8.57 -14.39
CA HIS A 208 -19.93 -8.20 -14.38
C HIS A 208 -20.03 -6.74 -14.85
N TRP A 209 -19.95 -6.51 -16.17
CA TRP A 209 -19.85 -5.21 -16.84
C TRP A 209 -21.08 -4.31 -16.59
N ASN A 210 -21.20 -3.82 -15.36
CA ASN A 210 -22.37 -3.17 -14.79
C ASN A 210 -22.16 -1.66 -14.59
N CYS A 211 -21.16 -1.07 -15.23
CA CYS A 211 -20.85 0.36 -15.17
C CYS A 211 -20.31 0.84 -16.52
N ARG A 212 -20.33 2.15 -16.73
CA ARG A 212 -19.72 2.81 -17.88
C ARG A 212 -18.58 3.71 -17.42
N ALA A 213 -17.47 3.70 -18.15
CA ALA A 213 -16.43 4.72 -18.03
C ALA A 213 -16.73 5.87 -19.00
N LEU A 214 -16.95 7.06 -18.43
CA LEU A 214 -17.18 8.29 -19.19
C LEU A 214 -15.86 8.78 -19.80
N PRO A 215 -15.88 9.58 -20.88
CA PRO A 215 -14.67 10.15 -21.49
C PRO A 215 -13.80 11.00 -20.55
N SER A 216 -14.36 11.48 -19.44
CA SER A 216 -13.63 12.14 -18.36
C SER A 216 -12.82 11.18 -17.48
N GLY A 217 -12.93 9.87 -17.73
CA GLY A 217 -12.39 8.76 -16.97
C GLY A 217 -13.13 8.47 -15.66
N ARG A 218 -14.24 9.18 -15.39
CA ARG A 218 -15.13 8.85 -14.28
C ARG A 218 -15.94 7.59 -14.59
N VAL A 219 -16.18 6.76 -13.59
CA VAL A 219 -17.02 5.56 -13.70
C VAL A 219 -18.37 5.85 -13.05
N SER A 220 -19.44 5.46 -13.73
CA SER A 220 -20.82 5.61 -13.28
C SER A 220 -21.56 4.29 -13.49
N PRO A 221 -22.54 3.94 -12.63
CA PRO A 221 -23.54 2.93 -12.98
C PRO A 221 -24.19 3.30 -14.33
N PRO A 222 -24.69 2.32 -15.10
CA PRO A 222 -25.50 2.61 -16.27
C PRO A 222 -26.65 3.51 -15.85
N ASP A 223 -27.01 4.48 -16.69
CA ASP A 223 -28.23 5.26 -16.50
C ASP A 223 -29.38 4.27 -16.34
N ILE A 224 -29.89 4.15 -15.11
CA ILE A 224 -31.19 3.53 -14.88
C ILE A 224 -32.15 4.57 -15.47
N GLN A 225 -32.56 4.39 -16.72
CA GLN A 225 -33.78 5.06 -17.17
C GLN A 225 -34.84 4.65 -16.15
N PRO A 226 -35.43 5.58 -15.39
CA PRO A 226 -36.53 5.21 -14.52
C PRO A 226 -37.54 4.52 -15.43
N ALA A 227 -37.91 3.28 -15.09
CA ALA A 227 -38.94 2.56 -15.81
C ALA A 227 -40.10 3.53 -15.94
N SER A 228 -40.40 3.95 -17.18
CA SER A 228 -41.56 4.78 -17.45
C SER A 228 -42.74 4.00 -16.90
N GLN A 229 -43.24 4.46 -15.76
CA GLN A 229 -44.49 3.99 -15.20
C GLN A 229 -45.56 4.49 -16.16
N HIS A 230 -45.76 3.75 -17.26
CA HIS A 230 -47.02 3.70 -17.96
C HIS A 230 -48.02 3.14 -16.95
N TYR A 231 -48.56 4.02 -16.12
CA TYR A 231 -49.88 3.75 -15.57
C TYR A 231 -50.83 3.86 -16.77
N ASP A 232 -51.24 2.71 -17.26
CA ASP A 232 -52.41 2.62 -18.11
C ASP A 232 -53.60 2.88 -17.18
N THR A 233 -53.97 4.15 -17.00
CA THR A 233 -55.28 4.50 -16.46
C THR A 233 -56.31 4.16 -17.52
N GLY A 234 -56.56 2.86 -17.66
CA GLY A 234 -57.72 2.31 -18.33
C GLY A 234 -58.96 2.73 -17.55
N ILE A 235 -59.45 3.93 -17.85
CA ILE A 235 -60.83 4.35 -17.60
C ILE A 235 -61.70 3.60 -18.61
N THR A 236 -62.46 2.62 -18.13
CA THR A 236 -63.66 2.03 -18.76
C THR A 236 -64.22 1.04 -17.73
N SER A 237 -65.46 1.05 -17.27
CA SER A 237 -66.69 1.82 -17.51
C SER A 237 -67.57 1.68 -16.28
#